data_AF-A0A9D6MBX8-F1
#
_entry.id   AF-A0A9D6MBX8-F1
#
_cell.length_a   1.000
_cell.length_b   1.000
_cell.length_c   1.000
_cell.angle_alpha   90.00
_cell.angle_beta   90.00
_cell.angle_gamma   90.00
#
_symmetry.space_group_name_H-M   'P 1'
#
loop_
_entity.id
_entity.type
_entity.pdbx_description
1 polymer ?
#
loop_
_entity_poly.entity_id
_entity_poly.type
_entity_poly.pdbx_seq_one_letter_code
_entity_poly.pdbx_strand_id
1 'polypeptide(L)'
;MTDDKIQMLMLRIDQAEARAIQQTGGDKSVSRLNLNQIEAARNLLLGGRSNYEDAEREIGEVEARLITAEKVRRWSYTWGLGILAYDLVWLGGLLYLGVFVTPQFLKFATAATQNAAAAAALWTAVLAGGLGGVTGSLYNLWTHVAKEQDFDPQHLMWYITNPIMGAVLGIFVYMVVVGGTVTIASGGLGDKSNGIIAVLAWLCGFQQNVAYELVERAIAVFRKPKDQAGTAPATTPEAATASAAQR
;
A
#
# COMPACT_ATOMS: atom_id res chain seq x y z
N MET A 1 -39.58 -11.51 -32.14
CA MET A 1 -38.14 -11.52 -32.44
C MET A 1 -37.93 -11.88 -33.89
N THR A 2 -37.11 -11.12 -34.61
CA THR A 2 -36.66 -11.41 -35.98
C THR A 2 -35.49 -12.40 -35.95
N ASP A 3 -35.41 -13.30 -36.93
CA ASP A 3 -34.31 -14.27 -37.06
C ASP A 3 -32.94 -13.59 -37.14
N ASP A 4 -32.89 -12.37 -37.68
CA ASP A 4 -31.70 -11.52 -37.73
C ASP A 4 -31.07 -11.25 -36.35
N LYS A 5 -31.89 -11.08 -35.30
CA LYS A 5 -31.39 -10.83 -33.93
C LYS A 5 -30.71 -12.05 -33.34
N ILE A 6 -31.25 -13.24 -33.63
CA ILE A 6 -30.71 -14.51 -33.17
C ILE A 6 -29.36 -14.76 -33.84
N GLN A 7 -29.26 -14.51 -35.15
CA GLN A 7 -28.01 -14.60 -35.89
C GLN A 7 -26.96 -13.60 -35.37
N MET A 8 -27.37 -12.36 -35.08
CA MET A 8 -26.47 -11.36 -34.50
C MET A 8 -25.93 -11.81 -33.13
N LEU A 9 -26.78 -12.36 -32.26
CA LEU A 9 -26.33 -12.83 -30.95
C LEU A 9 -25.40 -14.04 -31.05
N MET A 10 -25.67 -14.99 -31.97
CA MET A 10 -24.73 -16.09 -32.27
C MET A 10 -23.36 -15.57 -32.72
N LEU A 11 -23.33 -14.57 -33.62
CA LEU A 11 -22.08 -13.96 -34.05
C LEU A 11 -21.33 -13.28 -32.89
N ARG A 12 -22.05 -12.62 -31.97
CA ARG A 12 -21.46 -12.03 -30.75
C ARG A 12 -20.87 -13.09 -29.82
N ILE A 13 -21.57 -14.22 -29.64
CA ILE A 13 -21.08 -15.38 -28.87
C ILE A 13 -19.76 -15.87 -29.45
N ASP A 14 -19.71 -16.11 -30.77
CA ASP A 14 -18.50 -16.61 -31.43
C ASP A 14 -17.34 -15.60 -31.33
N GLN A 15 -17.62 -14.30 -31.41
CA GLN A 15 -16.62 -13.24 -31.21
C GLN A 15 -16.13 -13.18 -29.76
N ALA A 16 -17.02 -13.28 -28.77
CA ALA A 16 -16.67 -13.29 -27.36
C ALA A 16 -15.83 -14.52 -27.01
N GLU A 17 -16.17 -15.68 -27.58
CA GLU A 17 -15.40 -16.93 -27.45
C GLU A 17 -13.98 -16.78 -28.01
N ALA A 18 -13.85 -16.27 -29.24
CA ALA A 18 -12.54 -16.02 -29.85
C ALA A 18 -11.67 -15.07 -29.00
N ARG A 19 -12.27 -14.01 -28.43
CA ARG A 19 -11.57 -13.08 -27.53
C ARG A 19 -11.19 -13.75 -26.20
N ALA A 20 -12.07 -14.54 -25.61
CA ALA A 20 -11.80 -15.27 -24.37
C ALA A 20 -10.65 -16.27 -24.54
N ILE A 21 -10.59 -16.98 -25.67
CA ILE A 21 -9.49 -17.89 -26.02
C ILE A 21 -8.17 -17.11 -26.18
N GLN A 22 -8.19 -15.95 -26.83
CA GLN A 22 -6.99 -15.11 -26.93
C GLN A 22 -6.52 -14.56 -25.57
N GLN A 23 -7.42 -14.38 -24.61
CA GLN A 23 -7.10 -13.93 -23.24
C GLN A 23 -6.60 -15.04 -22.30
N THR A 24 -6.55 -16.31 -22.74
CA THR A 24 -6.14 -17.45 -21.90
C THR A 24 -4.67 -17.39 -21.43
N GLY A 25 -3.90 -16.39 -21.87
CA GLY A 25 -2.59 -16.07 -21.30
C GLY A 25 -2.63 -15.42 -19.90
N GLY A 26 -3.80 -14.99 -19.41
CA GLY A 26 -4.01 -14.44 -18.07
C GLY A 26 -4.42 -15.49 -17.03
N ASP A 27 -5.23 -15.09 -16.05
CA ASP A 27 -5.77 -16.00 -15.04
C ASP A 27 -6.66 -17.09 -15.68
N LYS A 28 -6.23 -18.34 -15.54
CA LYS A 28 -6.95 -19.53 -16.02
C LYS A 28 -8.34 -19.65 -15.40
N SER A 29 -8.53 -19.14 -14.18
CA SER A 29 -9.81 -19.19 -13.48
C SER A 29 -10.87 -18.32 -14.19
N VAL A 30 -10.50 -17.08 -14.52
CA VAL A 30 -11.34 -16.11 -15.23
C VAL A 30 -11.65 -16.57 -16.64
N SER A 31 -10.67 -17.15 -17.33
CA SER A 31 -10.86 -17.69 -18.68
C SER A 31 -11.90 -18.82 -18.69
N ARG A 32 -11.84 -19.73 -17.71
CA ARG A 32 -12.82 -20.81 -17.55
C ARG A 32 -14.21 -20.28 -17.21
N LEU A 33 -14.29 -19.29 -16.32
CA LEU A 33 -15.57 -18.66 -15.98
C LEU A 33 -16.25 -18.06 -17.21
N ASN A 34 -15.51 -17.28 -17.99
CA ASN A 34 -16.03 -16.66 -19.21
C ASN A 34 -16.47 -17.71 -20.24
N LEU A 35 -15.69 -18.77 -20.45
CA LEU A 35 -16.06 -19.87 -21.36
C LEU A 35 -17.33 -20.60 -20.91
N ASN A 36 -17.47 -20.88 -19.61
CA ASN A 36 -18.67 -21.52 -19.07
C ASN A 36 -19.91 -20.65 -19.27
N GLN A 37 -19.80 -19.32 -19.12
CA GLN A 37 -20.92 -18.40 -19.35
C GLN A 37 -21.27 -18.26 -20.83
N ILE A 38 -20.27 -18.27 -21.72
CA ILE A 38 -20.49 -18.32 -23.17
C ILE A 38 -21.23 -19.61 -23.56
N GLU A 39 -20.83 -20.75 -22.99
CA GLU A 39 -21.51 -22.02 -23.20
C GLU A 39 -22.96 -22.00 -22.67
N ALA A 40 -23.17 -21.43 -21.49
CA ALA A 40 -24.51 -21.25 -20.92
C ALA A 40 -25.39 -20.37 -21.83
N ALA A 41 -24.86 -19.26 -22.35
CA ALA A 41 -25.57 -18.41 -23.30
C ALA A 41 -25.90 -19.14 -24.61
N ARG A 42 -24.97 -19.94 -25.15
CA ARG A 42 -25.19 -20.76 -26.35
C ARG A 42 -26.31 -21.77 -26.10
N ASN A 43 -26.30 -22.45 -24.96
CA ASN A 43 -27.32 -23.42 -24.57
C ASN A 43 -28.71 -22.76 -24.40
N LEU A 44 -28.77 -21.57 -23.79
CA LEU A 44 -30.01 -20.80 -23.67
C LEU A 44 -30.59 -20.44 -25.04
N LEU A 45 -29.73 -19.99 -25.97
CA LEU A 45 -30.10 -19.66 -27.34
C LEU A 45 -30.63 -20.87 -28.12
N LEU A 46 -29.99 -22.03 -27.95
CA LEU A 46 -30.44 -23.31 -28.54
C LEU A 46 -31.74 -23.82 -27.89
N GLY A 47 -31.99 -23.47 -26.62
CA GLY A 47 -33.20 -23.82 -25.86
C GLY A 47 -34.47 -23.13 -26.35
N GLY A 48 -34.35 -22.15 -27.24
CA GLY A 48 -35.48 -21.53 -27.94
C GLY A 48 -35.58 -20.03 -27.74
N ARG A 49 -36.50 -19.41 -28.51
CA ARG A 49 -36.63 -17.94 -28.61
C ARG A 49 -37.04 -17.26 -27.29
N SER A 50 -37.63 -17.99 -26.34
CA SER A 50 -38.04 -17.42 -25.04
C SER A 50 -36.87 -17.03 -24.15
N ASN A 51 -35.70 -17.66 -24.33
CA ASN A 51 -34.54 -17.48 -23.46
C ASN A 51 -33.52 -16.47 -24.01
N TYR A 52 -33.90 -15.74 -25.06
CA TYR A 52 -33.00 -14.82 -25.74
C TYR A 52 -32.50 -13.70 -24.82
N GLU A 53 -33.38 -13.14 -23.99
CA GLU A 53 -33.02 -12.06 -23.07
C GLU A 53 -31.98 -12.52 -22.03
N ASP A 54 -32.11 -13.75 -21.54
CA ASP A 54 -31.13 -14.35 -20.63
C ASP A 54 -29.79 -14.61 -21.33
N ALA A 55 -29.82 -15.16 -22.54
CA ALA A 55 -28.60 -15.37 -23.33
C ALA A 55 -27.88 -14.04 -23.65
N GLU A 56 -28.64 -12.99 -23.97
CA GLU A 56 -28.11 -11.66 -24.21
C GLU A 56 -27.50 -11.04 -22.95
N ARG A 57 -28.13 -11.23 -21.78
CA ARG A 57 -27.60 -10.78 -20.49
C ARG A 57 -26.26 -11.44 -20.16
N GLU A 58 -26.18 -12.77 -20.23
CA GLU A 58 -24.95 -13.51 -19.93
C GLU A 58 -23.80 -13.08 -20.86
N ILE A 59 -24.06 -12.90 -22.16
CA ILE A 59 -23.05 -12.41 -23.10
C ILE A 59 -22.68 -10.96 -22.85
N GLY A 60 -23.63 -10.10 -22.50
CA GLY A 60 -23.34 -8.71 -22.13
C GLY A 60 -22.36 -8.61 -20.96
N GLU A 61 -22.52 -9.45 -19.94
CA GLU A 61 -21.61 -9.48 -18.80
C GLU A 61 -20.20 -9.99 -19.18
N VAL A 62 -20.11 -10.99 -20.07
CA VAL A 62 -18.81 -11.49 -20.55
C VAL A 62 -18.12 -10.44 -21.41
N GLU A 63 -18.82 -9.80 -22.35
CA GLU A 63 -18.27 -8.73 -23.18
C GLU A 63 -17.76 -7.55 -22.33
N ALA A 64 -18.51 -7.14 -21.31
CA ALA A 64 -18.09 -6.08 -20.38
C ALA A 64 -16.80 -6.44 -19.64
N ARG A 65 -16.68 -7.69 -19.17
CA ARG A 65 -15.45 -8.21 -18.55
C ARG A 65 -14.26 -8.21 -19.52
N LEU A 66 -14.46 -8.73 -20.73
CA LEU A 66 -13.41 -8.80 -21.75
C LEU A 66 -12.90 -7.41 -22.16
N ILE A 67 -13.81 -6.45 -22.37
CA ILE A 67 -13.46 -5.06 -22.71
C ILE A 67 -12.67 -4.40 -21.57
N THR A 68 -13.08 -4.64 -20.33
CA THR A 68 -12.37 -4.11 -19.15
C THR A 68 -10.98 -4.70 -19.06
N ALA A 69 -10.83 -6.02 -19.21
CA ALA A 69 -9.53 -6.70 -19.20
C ALA A 69 -8.60 -6.19 -20.31
N GLU A 70 -9.10 -5.96 -21.52
CA GLU A 70 -8.31 -5.39 -22.61
C GLU A 70 -7.82 -3.97 -22.32
N LYS A 71 -8.70 -3.11 -21.79
CA LYS A 71 -8.35 -1.74 -21.42
C LYS A 71 -7.27 -1.72 -20.36
N VAL A 72 -7.46 -2.49 -19.28
CA VAL A 72 -6.49 -2.59 -18.19
C VAL A 72 -5.14 -3.10 -18.71
N ARG A 73 -5.12 -4.12 -19.57
CA ARG A 73 -3.86 -4.64 -20.14
C ARG A 73 -3.11 -3.60 -20.98
N ARG A 74 -3.81 -2.85 -21.85
CA ARG A 74 -3.19 -1.80 -22.66
C ARG A 74 -2.65 -0.67 -21.78
N TRP A 75 -3.42 -0.25 -20.78
CA TRP A 75 -3.03 0.81 -19.85
C TRP A 75 -1.87 0.40 -18.95
N SER A 76 -1.85 -0.83 -18.44
CA SER A 76 -0.73 -1.39 -17.69
C SER A 76 0.58 -1.33 -18.47
N TYR A 77 0.56 -1.63 -19.77
CA TYR A 77 1.79 -1.62 -20.56
C TYR A 77 2.32 -0.20 -20.82
N THR A 78 1.45 0.76 -21.14
CA THR A 78 1.90 2.13 -21.44
C THR A 78 2.20 2.93 -20.17
N TRP A 79 1.31 2.89 -19.18
CA TRP A 79 1.43 3.69 -17.97
C TRP A 79 2.26 2.99 -16.90
N GLY A 80 2.10 1.67 -16.73
CA GLY A 80 2.89 0.90 -15.78
C GLY A 80 4.39 0.95 -16.07
N LEU A 81 4.79 0.91 -17.36
CA LEU A 81 6.18 1.09 -17.75
C LEU A 81 6.68 2.53 -17.48
N GLY A 82 5.82 3.53 -17.67
CA GLY A 82 6.13 4.93 -17.34
C GLY A 82 6.38 5.14 -15.85
N ILE A 83 5.56 4.54 -14.97
CA ILE A 83 5.76 4.57 -13.52
C ILE A 83 7.04 3.84 -13.14
N LEU A 84 7.29 2.66 -13.71
CA LEU A 84 8.51 1.92 -13.45
C LEU A 84 9.75 2.75 -13.83
N ALA A 85 9.73 3.42 -14.98
CA ALA A 85 10.81 4.31 -15.38
C ALA A 85 10.96 5.50 -14.41
N TYR A 86 9.86 6.11 -13.98
CA TYR A 86 9.85 7.18 -12.99
C TYR A 86 10.46 6.73 -11.65
N ASP A 87 10.06 5.57 -11.13
CA ASP A 87 10.57 5.05 -9.88
C ASP A 87 12.04 4.64 -10.00
N LEU A 88 12.49 4.13 -11.16
CA LEU A 88 13.91 3.87 -11.43
C LEU A 88 14.73 5.16 -11.48
N VAL A 89 14.17 6.24 -12.04
CA VAL A 89 14.80 7.58 -12.02
C VAL A 89 14.93 8.08 -10.58
N TRP A 90 13.90 7.91 -9.75
CA TRP A 90 13.98 8.25 -8.33
C TRP A 90 14.96 7.39 -7.56
N LEU A 91 14.98 6.08 -7.80
CA LEU A 91 15.95 5.17 -7.20
C LEU A 91 17.37 5.59 -7.56
N GLY A 92 17.64 5.80 -8.84
CA GLY A 92 18.94 6.27 -9.34
C GLY A 92 19.32 7.64 -8.77
N GLY A 93 18.36 8.56 -8.70
CA GLY A 93 18.55 9.89 -8.13
C GLY A 93 18.90 9.84 -6.63
N LEU A 94 18.15 9.06 -5.84
CA LEU A 94 18.42 8.90 -4.40
C LEU A 94 19.74 8.18 -4.14
N LEU A 95 20.10 7.18 -4.94
CA LEU A 95 21.41 6.53 -4.86
C LEU A 95 22.53 7.49 -5.25
N TYR A 96 22.34 8.30 -6.29
CA TYR A 96 23.28 9.34 -6.68
C TYR A 96 23.47 10.38 -5.56
N LEU A 97 22.38 10.85 -4.95
CA LEU A 97 22.43 11.74 -3.79
C LEU A 97 23.16 11.07 -2.61
N GLY A 98 22.86 9.79 -2.36
CA GLY A 98 23.49 8.99 -1.32
C GLY A 98 25.01 8.87 -1.47
N VAL A 99 25.49 8.58 -2.68
CA VAL A 99 26.92 8.30 -2.93
C VAL A 99 27.73 9.56 -3.19
N PHE A 100 27.22 10.49 -4.00
CA PHE A 100 28.01 11.63 -4.49
C PHE A 100 27.73 12.92 -3.72
N VAL A 101 26.49 13.15 -3.30
CA VAL A 101 26.11 14.40 -2.62
C VAL A 101 26.35 14.30 -1.11
N THR A 102 26.08 13.16 -0.49
CA THR A 102 26.28 12.95 0.96
C THR A 102 27.68 13.34 1.43
N PRO A 103 28.80 12.90 0.80
CA PRO A 103 30.13 13.31 1.26
C PRO A 103 30.38 14.81 1.19
N GLN A 104 29.79 15.50 0.20
CA GLN A 104 29.90 16.96 0.07
C GLN A 104 29.04 17.67 1.11
N PHE A 105 27.83 17.16 1.32
CA PHE A 105 26.91 17.64 2.36
C PHE A 105 27.53 17.51 3.75
N LEU A 106 28.16 16.37 4.09
CA LEU A 106 28.83 16.20 5.37
C LEU A 106 29.97 17.20 5.58
N LYS A 107 30.81 17.42 4.56
CA LYS A 107 31.89 18.44 4.62
C LYS A 107 31.31 19.84 4.88
N PHE A 108 30.26 20.20 4.14
CA PHE A 108 29.56 21.46 4.33
C PHE A 108 28.96 21.57 5.74
N ALA A 109 28.26 20.53 6.21
CA ALA A 109 27.64 20.49 7.52
C ALA A 109 28.66 20.64 8.65
N THR A 110 29.82 19.98 8.54
CA THR A 110 30.93 20.14 9.51
C THR A 110 31.50 21.55 9.54
N ALA A 111 31.43 22.30 8.44
CA ALA A 111 31.88 23.69 8.38
C ALA A 111 30.79 24.70 8.83
N ALA A 112 29.51 24.37 8.62
CA ALA A 112 28.39 25.28 8.82
C ALA A 112 27.71 25.17 10.19
N THR A 113 27.82 24.03 10.88
CA THR A 113 27.15 23.81 12.17
C THR A 113 28.07 23.12 13.19
N GLN A 114 27.90 23.48 14.47
CA GLN A 114 28.56 22.82 15.59
C GLN A 114 28.04 21.39 15.82
N ASN A 115 26.87 21.04 15.27
CA ASN A 115 26.24 19.72 15.41
C ASN A 115 26.09 19.00 14.05
N ALA A 116 27.23 18.72 13.41
CA ALA A 116 27.27 18.05 12.11
C ALA A 116 26.75 16.61 12.16
N ALA A 117 26.85 15.94 13.30
CA ALA A 117 26.34 14.58 13.50
C ALA A 117 24.82 14.53 13.37
N ALA A 118 24.09 15.48 13.99
CA ALA A 118 22.64 15.60 13.86
C ALA A 118 22.21 15.92 12.42
N ALA A 119 22.94 16.79 11.73
CA ALA A 119 22.67 17.10 10.32
C ALA A 119 22.87 15.87 9.41
N ALA A 120 23.94 15.10 9.63
CA ALA A 120 24.21 13.87 8.89
C ALA A 120 23.15 12.78 9.18
N ALA A 121 22.72 12.66 10.44
CA ALA A 121 21.66 11.75 10.87
C ALA A 121 20.33 12.05 10.16
N LEU A 122 19.91 13.31 10.18
CA LEU A 122 18.70 13.77 9.51
C LEU A 122 18.79 13.52 8.00
N TRP A 123 19.90 13.90 7.36
CA TRP A 123 20.10 13.69 5.93
C TRP A 123 20.02 12.20 5.54
N THR A 124 20.66 11.34 6.33
CA THR A 124 20.62 9.89 6.11
C THR A 124 19.21 9.34 6.30
N ALA A 125 18.47 9.82 7.30
CA ALA A 125 17.07 9.43 7.53
C ALA A 125 16.16 9.85 6.37
N VAL A 126 16.33 11.05 5.82
CA VAL A 126 15.59 11.55 4.65
C VAL A 126 15.85 10.65 3.44
N LEU A 127 17.11 10.36 3.13
CA LEU A 127 17.46 9.50 2.00
C LEU A 127 16.94 8.08 2.18
N ALA A 128 17.09 7.51 3.38
CA ALA A 128 16.62 6.18 3.70
C ALA A 128 15.08 6.09 3.61
N GLY A 129 14.37 7.09 4.12
CA GLY A 129 12.92 7.20 4.00
C GLY A 129 12.46 7.31 2.54
N GLY A 130 13.13 8.14 1.74
CA GLY A 130 12.85 8.25 0.30
C GLY A 130 13.05 6.93 -0.44
N LEU A 131 14.14 6.21 -0.14
CA LEU A 131 14.40 4.87 -0.68
C LEU A 131 13.33 3.87 -0.27
N GLY A 132 12.85 3.95 0.97
CA GLY A 132 11.71 3.18 1.44
C GLY A 132 10.46 3.44 0.60
N GLY A 133 10.12 4.72 0.39
CA GLY A 133 8.98 5.15 -0.43
C GLY A 133 9.03 4.64 -1.87
N VAL A 134 10.20 4.71 -2.51
CA VAL A 134 10.42 4.12 -3.85
C VAL A 134 10.23 2.61 -3.82
N THR A 135 10.77 1.92 -2.81
CA THR A 135 10.64 0.46 -2.69
C THR A 135 9.18 0.04 -2.49
N GLY A 136 8.40 0.80 -1.72
CA GLY A 136 6.97 0.59 -1.53
C GLY A 136 6.16 0.84 -2.81
N SER A 137 6.52 1.88 -3.56
CA SER A 137 5.96 2.17 -4.89
C SER A 137 6.17 1.01 -5.86
N LEU A 138 7.40 0.50 -5.96
CA LEU A 138 7.75 -0.66 -6.80
C LEU A 138 6.97 -1.92 -6.39
N TYR A 139 6.87 -2.18 -5.09
CA TYR A 139 6.16 -3.35 -4.57
C TYR A 139 4.67 -3.30 -4.92
N ASN A 140 4.04 -2.14 -4.76
CA ASN A 140 2.63 -1.96 -5.12
C ASN A 140 2.44 -2.02 -6.63
N LEU A 141 3.34 -1.44 -7.42
CA LEU A 141 3.28 -1.52 -8.88
C LEU A 141 3.37 -2.97 -9.34
N TRP A 142 4.31 -3.75 -8.78
CA TRP A 142 4.42 -5.18 -9.08
C TRP A 142 3.14 -5.94 -8.71
N THR A 143 2.55 -5.63 -7.55
CA THR A 143 1.31 -6.29 -7.10
C THR A 143 0.15 -6.03 -8.05
N HIS A 144 -0.14 -4.77 -8.39
CA HIS A 144 -1.30 -4.43 -9.23
C HIS A 144 -1.07 -4.70 -10.73
N VAL A 145 0.18 -4.64 -11.20
CA VAL A 145 0.48 -4.90 -12.62
C VAL A 145 0.70 -6.38 -12.91
N ALA A 146 1.43 -7.10 -12.06
CA ALA A 146 1.84 -8.48 -12.34
C ALA A 146 0.94 -9.52 -11.65
N LYS A 147 0.46 -9.25 -10.44
CA LYS A 147 -0.31 -10.22 -9.65
C LYS A 147 -1.81 -10.04 -9.82
N GLU A 148 -2.33 -8.83 -9.60
CA GLU A 148 -3.77 -8.54 -9.57
C GLU A 148 -4.30 -8.07 -10.93
N GLN A 149 -3.43 -7.55 -11.80
CA GLN A 149 -3.76 -7.11 -13.16
C GLN A 149 -4.94 -6.12 -13.20
N ASP A 150 -5.06 -5.29 -12.18
CA ASP A 150 -6.18 -4.39 -11.92
C ASP A 150 -5.75 -2.91 -11.96
N PHE A 151 -4.64 -2.63 -12.65
CA PHE A 151 -4.06 -1.30 -12.73
C PHE A 151 -5.08 -0.22 -13.13
N ASP A 152 -5.28 0.74 -12.23
CA ASP A 152 -6.11 1.91 -12.45
C ASP A 152 -5.25 3.17 -12.58
N PRO A 153 -5.31 3.91 -13.70
CA PRO A 153 -4.59 5.16 -13.87
C PRO A 153 -4.96 6.24 -12.83
N GLN A 154 -6.13 6.16 -12.18
CA GLN A 154 -6.47 7.09 -11.10
C GLN A 154 -5.50 7.00 -9.91
N HIS A 155 -4.85 5.85 -9.72
CA HIS A 155 -3.85 5.63 -8.67
C HIS A 155 -2.45 6.17 -9.03
N LEU A 156 -2.24 6.74 -10.23
CA LEU A 156 -0.95 7.31 -10.65
C LEU A 156 -0.39 8.34 -9.67
N MET A 157 -1.26 9.20 -9.13
CA MET A 157 -0.84 10.24 -8.20
C MET A 157 -0.25 9.65 -6.91
N TRP A 158 -0.75 8.50 -6.47
CA TRP A 158 -0.25 7.79 -5.30
C TRP A 158 1.19 7.31 -5.52
N TYR A 159 1.49 6.70 -6.67
CA TYR A 159 2.85 6.29 -7.03
C TYR A 159 3.83 7.47 -7.09
N ILE A 160 3.43 8.58 -7.72
CA ILE A 160 4.26 9.78 -7.87
C ILE A 160 4.64 10.38 -6.50
N THR A 161 3.71 10.37 -5.56
CA THR A 161 3.88 11.01 -4.24
C THR A 161 4.65 10.15 -3.24
N ASN A 162 4.78 8.85 -3.47
CA ASN A 162 5.42 7.92 -2.53
C ASN A 162 6.89 8.23 -2.19
N PRO A 163 7.79 8.51 -3.15
CA PRO A 163 9.19 8.84 -2.81
C PRO A 163 9.30 10.07 -1.92
N ILE A 164 8.46 11.07 -2.18
CA ILE A 164 8.40 12.34 -1.42
C ILE A 164 7.87 12.08 -0.01
N MET A 165 6.76 11.34 0.10
CA MET A 165 6.19 10.95 1.39
C MET A 165 7.17 10.12 2.22
N GLY A 166 7.89 9.18 1.60
CA GLY A 166 8.94 8.41 2.26
C GLY A 166 10.04 9.31 2.84
N ALA A 167 10.50 10.30 2.08
CA ALA A 167 11.51 11.25 2.55
C ALA A 167 11.01 12.09 3.74
N VAL A 168 9.76 12.57 3.69
CA VAL A 168 9.10 13.29 4.79
C VAL A 168 8.96 12.41 6.04
N LEU A 169 8.59 11.15 5.85
CA LEU A 169 8.52 10.17 6.95
C LEU A 169 9.90 9.92 7.57
N GLY A 170 10.97 9.95 6.77
CA GLY A 170 12.35 9.90 7.28
C GLY A 170 12.67 11.05 8.24
N ILE A 171 12.25 12.28 7.92
CA ILE A 171 12.36 13.44 8.81
C ILE A 171 11.59 13.18 10.11
N PHE A 172 10.36 12.69 10.00
CA PHE A 172 9.50 12.42 11.14
C PHE A 172 10.13 11.36 12.08
N VAL A 173 10.62 10.25 11.54
CA VAL A 173 11.31 9.21 12.32
C VAL A 173 12.52 9.78 13.04
N TYR A 174 13.32 10.59 12.37
CA TYR A 174 14.44 11.28 13.00
C TYR A 174 13.99 12.14 14.20
N MET A 175 12.93 12.95 14.03
CA MET A 175 12.40 13.79 15.11
C MET A 175 11.87 12.97 16.29
N VAL A 176 11.16 11.86 16.03
CA VAL A 176 10.64 10.99 17.08
C VAL A 176 11.77 10.31 17.85
N VAL A 177 12.78 9.79 17.16
CA VAL A 177 13.90 9.10 17.83
C VAL A 177 14.77 10.10 18.61
N VAL A 178 15.11 11.24 18.02
CA VAL A 178 15.91 12.26 18.72
C VAL A 178 15.11 12.90 19.86
N GLY A 179 13.85 13.28 19.64
CA GLY A 179 12.98 13.81 20.70
C GLY A 179 12.72 12.80 21.83
N GLY A 180 12.55 11.53 21.48
CA GLY A 180 12.38 10.44 22.45
C GLY A 180 13.65 10.17 23.26
N THR A 181 14.81 10.14 22.61
CA THR A 181 16.10 9.96 23.31
C THR A 181 16.45 11.13 24.22
N VAL A 182 16.14 12.38 23.83
CA VAL A 182 16.27 13.57 24.70
C VAL A 182 15.42 13.43 25.97
N THR A 183 14.29 12.73 25.90
CA THR A 183 13.40 12.50 27.05
C THR A 183 13.90 11.35 27.95
N ILE A 184 14.62 10.37 27.40
CA ILE A 184 14.99 9.12 28.09
C ILE A 184 16.45 9.10 28.58
N ALA A 185 17.39 9.80 27.93
CA ALA A 185 18.81 9.60 28.18
C ALA A 185 19.64 10.90 28.15
N SER A 186 20.13 11.28 29.33
CA SER A 186 21.38 12.01 29.58
C SER A 186 22.64 11.17 29.25
N GLY A 187 22.53 10.12 28.44
CA GLY A 187 23.61 9.19 28.08
C GLY A 187 23.74 9.05 26.56
N GLY A 188 24.83 9.59 26.01
CA GLY A 188 25.05 9.79 24.59
C GLY A 188 24.92 8.52 23.71
N LEU A 189 24.00 8.59 22.76
CA LEU A 189 23.78 7.62 21.68
C LEU A 189 24.47 8.03 20.37
N GLY A 190 25.62 8.69 20.46
CA GLY A 190 26.21 9.50 19.38
C GLY A 190 26.43 8.82 18.02
N ASP A 191 26.79 7.52 17.99
CA ASP A 191 27.20 6.87 16.73
C ASP A 191 26.41 5.60 16.33
N LYS A 192 25.92 4.79 17.28
CA LYS A 192 25.10 3.60 16.96
C LYS A 192 23.65 3.92 16.59
N SER A 193 23.20 5.14 16.90
CA SER A 193 21.85 5.64 16.65
C SER A 193 21.53 5.80 15.16
N ASN A 194 22.51 6.23 14.34
CA ASN A 194 22.25 6.61 12.95
C ASN A 194 21.80 5.45 12.06
N GLY A 195 22.40 4.26 12.22
CA GLY A 195 21.98 3.08 11.47
C GLY A 195 20.55 2.66 11.81
N ILE A 196 20.19 2.70 13.09
CA ILE A 196 18.84 2.37 13.55
C ILE A 196 17.81 3.38 13.02
N ILE A 197 18.12 4.67 13.09
CA ILE A 197 17.25 5.72 12.53
C ILE A 197 17.07 5.53 11.03
N ALA A 198 18.14 5.23 10.28
CA ALA A 198 18.05 5.01 8.84
C ALA A 198 17.19 3.79 8.49
N VAL A 199 17.35 2.67 9.21
CA VAL A 199 16.53 1.47 9.00
C VAL A 199 15.06 1.75 9.33
N LEU A 200 14.77 2.43 10.44
CA LEU A 200 13.41 2.81 10.82
C LEU A 200 12.79 3.78 9.81
N ALA A 201 13.56 4.74 9.32
CA ALA A 201 13.14 5.69 8.29
C ALA A 201 12.80 4.95 6.99
N TRP A 202 13.65 4.03 6.57
CA TRP A 202 13.39 3.19 5.40
C TRP A 202 12.14 2.32 5.57
N LEU A 203 11.97 1.67 6.72
CA LEU A 203 10.78 0.86 7.02
C LEU A 203 9.50 1.69 7.01
N CYS A 204 9.51 2.87 7.63
CA CYS A 204 8.36 3.78 7.63
C CYS A 204 8.06 4.31 6.23
N GLY A 205 9.08 4.59 5.42
CA GLY A 205 8.92 4.97 4.03
C GLY A 205 8.35 3.84 3.17
N PHE A 206 8.78 2.59 3.42
CA PHE A 206 8.30 1.41 2.71
C PHE A 206 6.84 1.08 3.02
N GLN A 207 6.45 1.18 4.29
CA GLN A 207 5.12 0.79 4.74
C GLN A 207 4.47 1.92 5.52
N GLN A 208 3.63 2.71 4.85
CA GLN A 208 2.93 3.86 5.45
C GLN A 208 2.09 3.46 6.68
N ASN A 209 1.58 2.22 6.74
CA ASN A 209 0.89 1.69 7.93
C ASN A 209 1.80 1.66 9.17
N VAL A 210 3.08 1.33 9.00
CA VAL A 210 4.07 1.34 10.11
C VAL A 210 4.33 2.77 10.57
N ALA A 211 4.30 3.74 9.66
CA ALA A 211 4.45 5.14 10.02
C ALA A 211 3.28 5.62 10.91
N TYR A 212 2.04 5.25 10.61
CA TYR A 212 0.88 5.57 11.45
C TYR A 212 1.00 4.99 12.85
N GLU A 213 1.39 3.71 12.98
CA GLU A 213 1.65 3.11 14.30
C GLU A 213 2.74 3.84 15.09
N LEU A 214 3.80 4.29 14.41
CA LEU A 214 4.88 5.03 15.05
C LEU A 214 4.41 6.40 15.56
N VAL A 215 3.57 7.09 14.78
CA VAL A 215 2.93 8.37 15.18
C VAL A 215 2.04 8.14 16.41
N GLU A 216 1.20 7.11 16.40
CA GLU A 216 0.31 6.78 17.53
C GLU A 216 1.12 6.49 18.80
N ARG A 217 2.19 5.71 18.69
CA ARG A 217 3.11 5.43 19.81
C ARG A 217 3.79 6.70 20.31
N ALA A 218 4.24 7.58 19.41
CA ALA A 218 4.84 8.86 19.79
C ALA A 218 3.83 9.73 20.55
N ILE A 219 2.59 9.85 20.05
CA ILE A 219 1.51 10.58 20.73
C ILE A 219 1.19 9.96 22.10
N ALA A 220 1.19 8.64 22.21
CA ALA A 220 0.96 7.94 23.47
C ALA A 220 2.03 8.25 24.52
N VAL A 221 3.30 8.39 24.12
CA VAL A 221 4.39 8.80 25.03
C VAL A 221 4.19 10.23 25.55
N PHE A 222 3.67 11.15 24.72
CA PHE A 222 3.39 12.53 25.14
C PHE A 222 2.08 12.70 25.93
N ARG A 223 1.12 11.77 25.79
CA ARG A 223 -0.06 11.72 26.66
C ARG A 223 0.37 11.29 28.06
N LYS A 224 0.44 12.24 29.00
CA LYS A 224 0.44 11.93 30.44
C LYS A 224 -0.68 10.92 30.73
N PRO A 225 -0.44 9.86 31.54
CA PRO A 225 -1.53 9.03 32.04
C PRO A 225 -2.48 9.96 32.80
N LYS A 226 -3.66 10.22 32.23
CA LYS A 226 -4.73 10.93 32.92
C LYS A 226 -5.53 9.86 33.66
N ASP A 227 -5.23 9.73 34.95
CA ASP A 227 -6.12 9.25 36.01
C ASP A 227 -6.89 7.94 35.76
N GLN A 228 -6.25 6.80 36.08
CA GLN A 228 -6.95 5.70 36.76
C GLN A 228 -6.79 5.89 38.28
N ALA A 229 -7.28 7.01 38.79
CA ALA A 229 -7.39 7.27 40.22
C ALA A 229 -8.75 7.93 40.45
N GLY A 230 -9.82 7.14 40.42
CA GLY A 230 -11.17 7.72 40.46
C GLY A 230 -12.34 6.77 40.41
N THR A 231 -12.22 5.54 40.91
CA THR A 231 -13.40 4.77 41.32
C THR A 231 -13.01 3.83 42.44
N ALA A 232 -12.92 4.39 43.65
CA ALA A 232 -13.20 3.60 44.84
C ALA A 232 -14.69 3.27 44.81
N PRO A 233 -15.12 2.00 44.82
CA PRO A 233 -16.44 1.67 45.30
C PRO A 233 -16.42 1.73 46.82
N ALA A 234 -17.28 2.61 47.31
CA ALA A 234 -17.79 2.74 48.66
C ALA A 234 -17.62 1.50 49.56
N THR A 235 -17.16 1.77 50.78
CA THR A 235 -17.32 0.94 51.96
C THR A 235 -18.76 0.43 52.10
N THR A 236 -18.96 -0.87 52.08
CA THR A 236 -20.13 -1.52 52.67
C THR A 236 -19.80 -1.85 54.13
N PRO A 237 -20.58 -1.39 55.13
CA PRO A 237 -20.45 -1.86 56.49
C PRO A 237 -21.24 -3.17 56.64
N GLU A 238 -20.54 -4.30 56.73
CA GLU A 238 -21.17 -5.60 56.99
C GLU A 238 -20.43 -6.37 58.11
N ALA A 239 -21.21 -6.69 59.15
CA ALA A 239 -21.00 -7.75 60.15
C ALA A 239 -19.95 -7.55 61.26
N ALA A 240 -20.25 -6.65 62.20
CA ALA A 240 -19.90 -6.85 63.60
C ALA A 240 -20.98 -7.73 64.27
N THR A 241 -20.90 -9.05 64.10
CA THR A 241 -21.54 -10.04 64.98
C THR A 241 -20.89 -11.40 64.75
N ALA A 242 -19.92 -11.78 65.60
CA ALA A 242 -19.76 -13.16 66.07
C ALA A 242 -18.58 -13.29 67.06
N SER A 243 -18.95 -13.69 68.27
CA SER A 243 -18.19 -14.60 69.13
C SER A 243 -16.98 -14.06 69.90
N ALA A 244 -17.30 -13.34 70.98
CA ALA A 244 -16.69 -13.68 72.26
C ALA A 244 -17.32 -14.98 72.77
N ALA A 245 -16.62 -16.11 72.63
CA ALA A 245 -16.88 -17.32 73.40
C ALA A 245 -15.68 -18.27 73.34
N GLN A 246 -15.22 -18.66 74.53
CA GLN A 246 -14.30 -19.76 74.86
C GLN A 246 -12.81 -19.47 74.61
N ARG A 247 -12.02 -19.16 75.66
CA ARG A 247 -11.41 -20.11 76.62
C ARG A 247 -10.55 -21.16 75.95
#